data_AF-A0A967KGZ8-F1
#
_entry.id   AF-A0A967KGZ8-F1
#
_cell.length_a   1.000
_cell.length_b   1.000
_cell.length_c   1.000
_cell.angle_alpha   90.00
_cell.angle_beta   90.00
_cell.angle_gamma   90.00
#
_symmetry.space_group_name_H-M   'P 1'
#
loop_
_entity.id
_entity.type
_entity.pdbx_description
1 polymer ?
#
loop_
_entity_poly.entity_id
_entity_poly.type
_entity_poly.pdbx_seq_one_letter_code
_entity_poly.pdbx_strand_id
1 'polypeptide(L)' 'MKKPEVTHPQDAVIRSCLKCRDHFESTWPGERICKRCKSTAAWREG' A
#
# COMPACT_ATOMS: atom_id res chain seq x y z
N MET A 1 5.84 -17.46 -29.40
CA MET A 1 5.21 -16.16 -29.06
C MET A 1 5.39 -15.92 -27.57
N LYS A 2 6.28 -15.02 -27.17
CA LYS A 2 6.45 -14.64 -25.76
C LYS A 2 5.51 -13.47 -25.53
N LYS A 3 4.38 -13.71 -24.85
CA LYS A 3 3.50 -12.61 -24.41
C LYS A 3 4.40 -11.69 -23.58
N PRO A 4 4.58 -10.41 -23.93
CA PRO A 4 5.43 -9.53 -23.14
C PRO A 4 4.89 -9.61 -21.72
N GLU A 5 5.75 -10.05 -20.80
CA GLU A 5 5.43 -10.07 -19.39
C GLU A 5 5.11 -8.64 -19.04
N VAL A 6 3.82 -8.39 -18.92
CA VAL A 6 3.28 -7.13 -18.46
C VAL A 6 3.65 -7.07 -16.99
N THR A 7 4.90 -6.73 -16.70
CA THR A 7 5.23 -5.94 -15.53
C THR A 7 4.52 -4.62 -15.80
N HIS A 8 3.23 -4.54 -15.48
CA HIS A 8 2.67 -3.27 -15.09
C HIS A 8 3.17 -3.12 -13.66
N PRO A 9 4.23 -2.35 -13.43
CA PRO A 9 4.62 -2.02 -12.09
C PRO A 9 3.59 -0.99 -11.64
N GLN A 10 2.42 -1.46 -11.24
CA GLN A 10 1.65 -0.80 -10.19
C GLN A 10 2.45 -0.94 -8.90
N ASP A 11 3.70 -0.45 -8.93
CA ASP A 11 4.82 -0.75 -8.05
C ASP A 11 4.26 -0.75 -6.65
N ALA A 12 4.34 -1.90 -5.99
CA ALA A 12 4.20 -1.94 -4.57
C ALA A 12 5.34 -1.09 -4.00
N VAL A 13 5.12 0.23 -3.88
CA VAL A 13 6.14 1.15 -3.43
C VAL A 13 6.23 0.97 -1.92
N ILE A 14 7.41 0.61 -1.44
CA ILE A 14 7.68 0.65 -0.01
C ILE A 14 7.58 2.11 0.45
N ARG A 15 6.59 2.40 1.29
CA ARG A 15 6.42 3.74 1.88
C ARG A 15 6.34 3.63 3.39
N SER A 16 6.65 4.73 4.07
CA SER A 16 6.54 4.82 5.52
C SER A 16 5.12 5.21 5.91
N CYS A 17 4.52 4.44 6.82
CA CYS A 17 3.19 4.68 7.36
C CYS A 17 3.13 6.02 8.10
N LEU A 18 2.13 6.87 7.83
CA LEU A 18 2.01 8.15 8.54
C LEU A 18 1.68 7.99 10.03
N LYS A 19 1.15 6.83 10.46
CA LYS A 19 0.75 6.60 11.86
C LYS A 19 1.84 5.98 12.72
N CYS A 20 2.51 4.92 12.23
CA CYS A 20 3.55 4.23 12.97
C CYS A 20 4.97 4.42 12.40
N ARG A 21 5.11 5.07 11.23
CA ARG A 21 6.37 5.24 10.48
C ARG A 21 7.01 3.93 9.99
N ASP A 22 6.30 2.83 10.11
CA ASP A 22 6.73 1.51 9.63
C ASP A 22 6.73 1.45 8.11
N HIS A 23 7.70 0.75 7.52
CA HIS A 23 7.81 0.57 6.08
C HIS A 23 6.83 -0.50 5.61
N PHE A 24 5.96 -0.18 4.66
CA PHE A 24 4.97 -1.11 4.15
C PHE A 24 4.83 -1.00 2.64
N GLU A 25 4.46 -2.11 2.01
CA GLU A 25 4.14 -2.18 0.59
C GLU A 25 2.81 -1.46 0.32
N SER A 26 2.88 -0.32 -0.37
CA SER A 26 1.70 0.45 -0.77
C SER A 26 1.08 -0.20 -2.00
N THR A 27 -0.17 -0.65 -1.87
CA THR A 27 -0.85 -1.38 -2.97
C THR A 27 -1.32 -0.43 -4.08
N TRP A 28 -1.39 0.88 -3.80
CA TRP A 28 -1.68 1.95 -4.76
C TRP A 28 -0.95 3.24 -4.37
N PRO A 29 -0.69 4.16 -5.31
CA PRO A 29 0.12 5.37 -5.06
C PRO A 29 -0.43 6.31 -3.96
N GLY A 30 -1.71 6.20 -3.63
CA GLY A 30 -2.35 6.97 -2.54
C GLY A 30 -2.28 6.30 -1.15
N GLU A 31 -1.79 5.06 -1.04
CA GLU A 31 -1.74 4.37 0.24
C GLU A 31 -0.58 4.92 1.09
N ARG A 32 -0.93 5.52 2.23
CA ARG A 32 0.04 6.12 3.17
C ARG A 32 -0.05 5.56 4.59
N ILE A 33 -0.91 4.56 4.80
CA ILE A 33 -1.13 3.90 6.09
C ILE A 33 -0.97 2.39 5.88
N CYS A 34 -0.10 1.76 6.66
CA CYS A 34 0.14 0.32 6.56
C CYS A 34 -1.11 -0.48 6.91
N LYS A 35 -1.23 -1.72 6.39
CA LYS A 35 -2.36 -2.62 6.66
C LYS A 35 -2.67 -2.74 8.16
N ARG A 36 -1.66 -2.83 9.01
CA ARG A 36 -1.83 -2.88 10.48
C ARG A 36 -2.51 -1.62 11.04
N CYS A 37 -2.04 -0.43 10.64
CA CYS A 37 -2.64 0.83 11.07
C CYS A 37 -4.00 1.10 10.41
N LYS A 38 -4.22 0.55 9.22
CA LYS A 38 -5.48 0.62 8.48
C LYS A 38 -6.55 -0.27 9.11
N SER A 39 -6.20 -1.48 9.54
CA SER A 39 -7.10 -2.39 10.27
C SER A 39 -7.45 -1.90 11.67
N THR A 40 -6.57 -1.11 12.29
CA THR A 40 -6.82 -0.46 13.59
C THR A 40 -7.44 0.93 13.46
N ALA A 41 -7.44 1.52 12.26
CA ALA A 41 -8.17 2.74 11.98
C ALA A 41 -9.66 2.38 11.91
N ALA A 42 -10.31 2.28 13.07
CA ALA A 42 -11.75 2.17 13.26
C ALA A 42 -12.54 3.40 12.78
N TRP A 43 -12.01 4.15 11.81
CA TRP A 43 -12.68 5.28 11.18
C TRP A 43 -13.53 4.77 10.02
N ARG A 44 -14.58 4.04 10.39
CA ARG A 44 -15.83 3.93 9.63
C ARG A 44 -17.04 3.74 10.56
N GLU A 45 -16.94 4.19 11.82
CA GLU A 45 -18.10 4.45 12.66
C GLU A 45 -18.60 5.86 12.27
N GLY A 46 -19.46 5.92 11.27
CA GLY A 46 -20.25 7.09 10.90
C GLY A 46 -21.71 6.70 10.88
#